data_AF-A0AAQ3K6V8-F1
#
_entry.id   AF-A0AAQ3K6V8-F1
#
_cell.length_a   1.000
_cell.length_b   1.000
_cell.length_c   1.000
_cell.angle_alpha   90.00
_cell.angle_beta   90.00
_cell.angle_gamma   90.00
#
_symmetry.space_group_name_H-M   'P 1'
#
loop_
_entity.id
_entity.type
_entity.pdbx_description
1 polymer ?
#
loop_
_entity_poly.entity_id
_entity_poly.type
_entity_poly.pdbx_seq_one_letter_code
_entity_poly.pdbx_strand_id
1 'polypeptide(L)'
;MGALKLIGSWADSHTHRVQLALKIKGLEFDYQEEDLLNPSPELLLHNPVYKKVPVLLHNDRAIVESVVILHYIDDTWPDHPIMPTAPFDRAISRFWCHFAEDKLAPAVGAVFSSYGEGQKAAVDQVHENLKLLECELKDGAFKGKRFFGGDQIGLLDIVLGCGSYWLAVFEEVMEVKLVDPEAFPVFHAWLREFEAQTQVKETIPAIDKLLEYAREIRQMMLSLSNGAAGGDSAPPAAAAGTSINNNIAVDAVDGGSG
;
A
#
# COMPACT_ATOMS: atom_id res chain seq x y z
N MET A 1 5.72 -0.72 -28.09
CA MET A 1 5.30 -0.80 -26.69
C MET A 1 4.33 -1.97 -26.57
N GLY A 2 4.49 -2.81 -25.56
CA GLY A 2 3.56 -3.93 -25.34
C GLY A 2 2.24 -3.45 -24.75
N ALA A 3 1.19 -4.27 -24.86
CA ALA A 3 -0.10 -3.98 -24.24
C ALA A 3 0.03 -4.11 -22.72
N LEU A 4 -0.49 -3.10 -21.99
CA LEU A 4 -0.56 -3.09 -20.53
C LEU A 4 -2.00 -3.26 -20.08
N LYS A 5 -2.23 -4.18 -19.14
CA LYS A 5 -3.51 -4.35 -18.47
C LYS A 5 -3.28 -4.41 -16.96
N LEU A 6 -4.06 -3.65 -16.20
CA LEU A 6 -4.03 -3.66 -14.74
C LEU A 6 -5.32 -4.27 -14.22
N ILE A 7 -5.21 -5.43 -13.56
CA ILE A 7 -6.29 -6.01 -12.76
C ILE A 7 -6.16 -5.42 -11.35
N GLY A 8 -7.18 -4.71 -10.90
CA GLY A 8 -7.11 -3.90 -9.69
C GLY A 8 -8.48 -3.63 -9.08
N SER A 9 -8.50 -2.98 -7.92
CA SER A 9 -9.74 -2.47 -7.35
C SER A 9 -9.64 -0.98 -7.05
N TRP A 10 -10.71 -0.23 -7.35
CA TRP A 10 -10.76 1.23 -7.19
C TRP A 10 -10.54 1.69 -5.74
N ALA A 11 -10.84 0.83 -4.75
CA ALA A 11 -10.68 1.14 -3.34
C ALA A 11 -9.29 0.74 -2.80
N ASP A 12 -8.53 -0.10 -3.50
CA ASP A 12 -7.26 -0.63 -3.03
C ASP A 12 -6.08 0.32 -3.29
N SER A 13 -5.38 0.70 -2.21
CA SER A 13 -4.26 1.64 -2.29
C SER A 13 -3.06 1.05 -3.04
N HIS A 14 -2.88 -0.28 -3.05
CA HIS A 14 -1.81 -0.94 -3.80
C HIS A 14 -2.05 -0.84 -5.31
N THR A 15 -3.31 -0.96 -5.75
CA THR A 15 -3.74 -0.70 -7.12
C THR A 15 -3.48 0.76 -7.50
N HIS A 16 -3.83 1.69 -6.62
CA HIS A 16 -3.59 3.12 -6.82
C HIS A 16 -2.09 3.43 -7.02
N ARG A 17 -1.18 2.74 -6.31
CA ARG A 17 0.28 2.88 -6.54
C ARG A 17 0.66 2.63 -8.00
N VAL A 18 0.14 1.55 -8.58
CA VAL A 18 0.45 1.15 -9.96
C VAL A 18 -0.16 2.14 -10.96
N GLN A 19 -1.41 2.55 -10.75
CA GLN A 19 -2.06 3.57 -11.60
C GLN A 19 -1.30 4.89 -11.60
N LEU A 20 -0.88 5.38 -10.43
CA LEU A 20 -0.10 6.61 -10.32
C LEU A 20 1.26 6.49 -11.02
N ALA A 21 1.95 5.36 -10.88
CA ALA A 21 3.22 5.15 -11.56
C ALA A 21 3.09 5.09 -13.08
N LEU A 22 2.10 4.36 -13.61
CA LEU A 22 1.80 4.33 -15.04
C LEU A 22 1.50 5.74 -15.56
N LYS A 23 0.76 6.54 -14.78
CA LYS A 23 0.45 7.93 -15.10
C LYS A 23 1.66 8.86 -15.09
N ILE A 24 2.54 8.75 -14.10
CA ILE A 24 3.81 9.49 -14.04
C ILE A 24 4.66 9.17 -15.27
N LYS A 25 4.67 7.90 -15.69
CA LYS A 25 5.39 7.42 -16.88
C LYS A 25 4.70 7.78 -18.21
N GLY A 26 3.46 8.29 -18.19
CA GLY A 26 2.67 8.57 -19.38
C GLY A 26 2.28 7.31 -20.17
N LEU A 27 2.07 6.19 -19.48
CA LEU A 27 1.73 4.90 -20.08
C LEU A 27 0.23 4.67 -20.08
N GLU A 28 -0.32 4.37 -21.26
CA GLU A 28 -1.69 3.89 -21.40
C GLU A 28 -1.80 2.43 -20.98
N PHE A 29 -2.93 2.06 -20.37
CA PHE A 29 -3.22 0.71 -19.92
C PHE A 29 -4.73 0.45 -19.90
N ASP A 30 -5.11 -0.79 -20.11
CA ASP A 30 -6.47 -1.26 -19.89
C ASP A 30 -6.67 -1.56 -18.41
N TYR A 31 -7.74 -1.04 -17.81
CA TYR A 31 -8.07 -1.30 -16.40
C TYR A 31 -9.22 -2.30 -16.29
N GLN A 32 -9.01 -3.36 -15.51
CA GLN A 32 -10.04 -4.30 -15.11
C GLN A 32 -10.32 -4.16 -13.63
N GLU A 33 -11.54 -3.75 -13.31
CA GLU A 33 -12.03 -3.73 -11.94
C GLU A 33 -12.27 -5.16 -11.43
N GLU A 34 -11.81 -5.41 -10.21
CA GLU A 34 -11.85 -6.70 -9.53
C GLU A 34 -12.67 -6.58 -8.24
N ASP A 35 -13.56 -7.56 -8.02
CA ASP A 35 -14.30 -7.67 -6.78
C ASP A 35 -13.43 -8.39 -5.73
N LEU A 36 -13.03 -7.67 -4.68
CA LEU A 36 -12.16 -8.19 -3.63
C LEU A 36 -12.86 -9.24 -2.73
N LEU A 37 -14.19 -9.26 -2.70
CA LEU A 37 -14.96 -10.25 -1.94
C LEU A 37 -15.18 -11.53 -2.75
N ASN A 38 -15.10 -11.46 -4.07
CA ASN A 38 -15.29 -12.59 -4.97
C ASN A 38 -14.27 -12.57 -6.12
N PRO A 39 -13.02 -13.03 -5.87
CA PRO A 39 -11.95 -13.01 -6.85
C PRO A 39 -12.29 -13.74 -8.16
N SER A 40 -12.07 -13.09 -9.28
CA SER A 40 -12.32 -13.61 -10.61
C SER A 40 -11.38 -14.78 -10.96
N PRO A 41 -11.80 -15.69 -11.86
CA PRO A 41 -10.90 -16.73 -12.37
C PRO A 41 -9.63 -16.17 -13.02
N GLU A 42 -9.68 -14.97 -13.60
CA GLU A 42 -8.54 -14.31 -14.22
C GLU A 42 -7.52 -13.84 -13.18
N LEU A 43 -7.98 -13.23 -12.07
CA LEU A 43 -7.11 -12.90 -10.95
C LEU A 43 -6.44 -14.15 -10.39
N LEU A 44 -7.21 -15.22 -10.19
CA LEU A 44 -6.70 -16.49 -9.66
C LEU A 44 -5.72 -17.18 -10.62
N LEU A 45 -5.89 -16.99 -11.93
CA LEU A 45 -4.97 -17.47 -12.95
C LEU A 45 -3.63 -16.73 -12.90
N HIS A 46 -3.65 -15.40 -12.79
CA HIS A 46 -2.45 -14.58 -12.89
C HIS A 46 -1.75 -14.33 -11.55
N ASN A 47 -2.44 -14.46 -10.42
CA ASN A 47 -1.86 -14.43 -9.07
C ASN A 47 -2.37 -15.62 -8.22
N PRO A 48 -2.00 -16.87 -8.57
CA PRO A 48 -2.48 -18.05 -7.85
C PRO A 48 -1.92 -18.15 -6.42
N VAL A 49 -0.78 -17.50 -6.13
CA VAL A 49 -0.10 -17.55 -4.83
C VAL A 49 -0.85 -16.71 -3.80
N TYR A 50 -1.02 -15.41 -4.09
CA TYR A 50 -1.60 -14.48 -3.12
C TYR A 50 -3.07 -14.18 -3.38
N LYS A 51 -3.56 -14.36 -4.61
CA LYS A 51 -4.95 -14.11 -5.01
C LYS A 51 -5.39 -12.68 -4.70
N LYS A 52 -4.45 -11.74 -4.82
CA LYS A 52 -4.61 -10.32 -4.47
C LYS A 52 -4.34 -9.44 -5.69
N VAL A 53 -5.00 -8.30 -5.71
CA VAL A 53 -4.63 -7.16 -6.57
C VAL A 53 -3.52 -6.33 -5.92
N PRO A 54 -2.78 -5.51 -6.69
CA PRO A 54 -2.81 -5.39 -8.15
C PRO A 54 -2.06 -6.53 -8.87
N VAL A 55 -2.48 -6.78 -10.11
CA VAL A 55 -1.74 -7.58 -11.09
C VAL A 55 -1.55 -6.75 -12.35
N LEU A 56 -0.30 -6.50 -12.73
CA LEU A 56 0.03 -5.87 -14.02
C LEU A 56 0.36 -6.95 -15.04
N LEU A 57 -0.36 -6.97 -16.15
CA LEU A 57 -0.03 -7.76 -17.32
C LEU A 57 0.72 -6.88 -18.31
N HIS A 58 1.90 -7.32 -18.74
CA HIS A 58 2.61 -6.73 -19.88
C HIS A 58 2.80 -7.81 -20.96
N ASN A 59 2.02 -7.71 -22.04
CA ASN A 59 1.88 -8.76 -23.07
C ASN A 59 1.54 -10.13 -22.44
N ASP A 60 0.45 -10.19 -21.67
CA ASP A 60 -0.08 -11.38 -20.98
C ASP A 60 0.86 -12.02 -19.94
N ARG A 61 1.99 -11.38 -19.64
CA ARG A 61 2.90 -11.80 -18.57
C ARG A 61 2.57 -11.04 -17.30
N ALA A 62 2.20 -11.77 -16.26
CA ALA A 62 1.81 -11.20 -14.97
C ALA A 62 3.03 -10.80 -14.13
N ILE A 63 2.93 -9.61 -13.54
CA ILE A 63 3.76 -9.11 -12.44
C ILE A 63 2.79 -8.79 -11.29
N VAL A 64 3.12 -9.29 -10.09
CA VAL A 64 2.32 -9.14 -8.86
C VAL A 64 3.14 -8.42 -7.80
N GLU A 65 2.49 -8.03 -6.69
CA GLU A 65 3.04 -7.18 -5.61
C GLU A 65 3.32 -5.74 -6.06
N SER A 66 2.61 -4.77 -5.48
CA SER A 66 2.65 -3.38 -5.96
C SER A 66 4.06 -2.80 -6.05
N VAL A 67 4.91 -2.97 -5.03
CA VAL A 67 6.29 -2.44 -5.04
C VAL A 67 7.17 -3.14 -6.10
N VAL A 68 6.94 -4.43 -6.35
CA VAL A 68 7.64 -5.17 -7.42
C VAL A 68 7.18 -4.67 -8.79
N ILE A 69 5.89 -4.43 -8.96
CA ILE A 69 5.32 -3.81 -10.17
C ILE A 69 5.92 -2.41 -10.40
N LEU A 70 6.04 -1.58 -9.36
CA LEU A 70 6.66 -0.26 -9.46
C LEU A 70 8.12 -0.34 -9.93
N HIS A 71 8.91 -1.26 -9.38
CA HIS A 71 10.28 -1.50 -9.85
C HIS A 71 10.31 -1.96 -11.31
N TYR A 72 9.42 -2.88 -11.70
CA TYR A 72 9.32 -3.35 -13.08
C TYR A 72 9.00 -2.20 -14.05
N ILE A 73 8.06 -1.33 -13.69
CA ILE A 73 7.71 -0.14 -14.48
C ILE A 73 8.92 0.78 -14.62
N ASP A 74 9.64 1.06 -13.54
CA ASP A 74 10.78 1.96 -13.57
C ASP A 74 11.96 1.42 -14.39
N ASP A 75 12.22 0.11 -14.29
CA ASP A 75 13.29 -0.56 -15.05
C ASP A 75 12.94 -0.70 -16.55
N THR A 76 11.65 -0.82 -16.90
CA THR A 76 11.19 -1.02 -18.28
C THR A 76 11.05 0.29 -19.05
N TRP A 77 10.60 1.37 -18.39
CA TRP A 77 10.41 2.70 -18.99
C TRP A 77 11.26 3.73 -18.24
N PRO A 78 12.51 4.00 -18.71
CA PRO A 78 13.47 4.82 -17.97
C PRO A 78 13.12 6.32 -17.95
N ASP A 79 12.25 6.77 -18.85
CA ASP A 79 11.76 8.15 -18.86
C ASP A 79 10.92 8.41 -17.59
N HIS A 80 11.03 9.62 -17.02
CA HIS A 80 10.38 10.00 -15.76
C HIS A 80 10.66 9.01 -14.61
N PRO A 81 11.93 8.86 -14.18
CA PRO A 81 12.31 7.86 -13.18
C PRO A 81 11.60 8.11 -11.84
N ILE A 82 11.05 7.05 -11.25
CA ILE A 82 10.48 7.09 -9.89
C ILE A 82 11.50 6.64 -8.84
N MET A 83 12.61 6.03 -9.24
CA MET A 83 13.73 5.73 -8.34
C MET A 83 14.85 6.76 -8.46
N PRO A 84 15.60 7.01 -7.36
CA PRO A 84 16.88 7.70 -7.45
C PRO A 84 17.87 6.99 -8.39
N THR A 85 18.82 7.75 -8.92
CA THR A 85 19.89 7.20 -9.78
C THR A 85 21.03 6.59 -8.98
N ALA A 86 21.45 7.25 -7.89
CA ALA A 86 22.60 6.81 -7.10
C ALA A 86 22.28 5.50 -6.34
N PRO A 87 23.18 4.49 -6.36
CA PRO A 87 22.93 3.20 -5.72
C PRO A 87 22.58 3.29 -4.24
N PHE A 88 23.23 4.20 -3.51
CA PHE A 88 22.94 4.42 -2.09
C PHE A 88 21.52 4.94 -1.87
N ASP A 89 21.12 5.98 -2.59
CA ASP A 89 19.77 6.55 -2.47
C ASP A 89 18.68 5.55 -2.89
N ARG A 90 18.96 4.69 -3.89
CA ARG A 90 18.08 3.57 -4.24
C ARG A 90 17.90 2.60 -3.09
N ALA A 91 18.98 2.28 -2.37
CA ALA A 91 18.94 1.40 -1.21
C ALA A 91 18.13 2.02 -0.06
N ILE A 92 18.31 3.32 0.21
CA ILE A 92 17.53 4.05 1.21
C ILE A 92 16.04 4.07 0.85
N SER A 93 15.70 4.38 -0.39
CA SER A 93 14.31 4.37 -0.85
C SER A 93 13.66 3.00 -0.70
N ARG A 94 14.36 1.92 -1.09
CA ARG A 94 13.89 0.54 -0.92
C ARG A 94 13.72 0.14 0.54
N PHE A 95 14.66 0.53 1.41
CA PHE A 95 14.57 0.26 2.84
C PHE A 95 13.28 0.87 3.42
N TRP A 96 13.01 2.14 3.12
CA TRP A 96 11.83 2.81 3.64
C TRP A 96 10.52 2.32 3.00
N CYS A 97 10.54 1.84 1.75
CA CYS A 97 9.41 1.13 1.17
C CYS A 97 9.14 -0.18 1.91
N HIS A 98 10.20 -0.95 2.21
CA HIS A 98 10.06 -2.17 2.99
C HIS A 98 9.56 -1.87 4.41
N PHE A 99 10.06 -0.83 5.07
CA PHE A 99 9.54 -0.37 6.37
C PHE A 99 8.04 -0.03 6.29
N ALA A 100 7.61 0.67 5.24
CA ALA A 100 6.20 1.01 5.05
C ALA A 100 5.33 -0.25 4.95
N GLU A 101 5.76 -1.28 4.20
CA GLU A 101 5.01 -2.53 4.04
C GLU A 101 5.10 -3.46 5.25
N ASP A 102 6.23 -3.48 5.96
CA ASP A 102 6.47 -4.38 7.10
C ASP A 102 5.90 -3.85 8.41
N LYS A 103 5.95 -2.51 8.62
CA LYS A 103 5.57 -1.87 9.88
C LYS A 103 4.32 -1.03 9.77
N LEU A 104 4.29 -0.10 8.82
CA LEU A 104 3.24 0.91 8.77
C LEU A 104 1.92 0.33 8.25
N ALA A 105 1.93 -0.36 7.12
CA ALA A 105 0.73 -0.90 6.49
C ALA A 105 -0.01 -1.92 7.39
N PRO A 106 0.66 -2.86 8.08
CA PRO A 106 0.00 -3.75 9.02
C PRO A 106 -0.60 -3.02 10.22
N ALA A 107 0.09 -1.99 10.75
CA ALA A 107 -0.43 -1.18 11.86
C ALA A 107 -1.69 -0.40 11.45
N VAL A 108 -1.70 0.21 10.26
CA VAL A 108 -2.88 0.89 9.69
C VAL A 108 -4.02 -0.10 9.47
N GLY A 109 -3.72 -1.29 8.93
CA GLY A 109 -4.71 -2.37 8.77
C GLY A 109 -5.33 -2.81 10.10
N ALA A 110 -4.51 -2.92 11.15
CA ALA A 110 -4.97 -3.26 12.50
C ALA A 110 -5.91 -2.20 13.09
N VAL A 111 -5.68 -0.91 12.82
CA VAL A 111 -6.61 0.16 13.21
C VAL A 111 -7.99 -0.08 12.57
N PHE A 112 -8.01 -0.43 11.28
CA PHE A 112 -9.26 -0.71 10.56
C PHE A 112 -9.97 -1.96 11.07
N SER A 113 -9.24 -3.02 11.44
CA SER A 113 -9.85 -4.29 11.85
C SER A 113 -10.14 -4.42 13.35
N SER A 114 -9.94 -3.38 14.16
CA SER A 114 -10.09 -3.44 15.62
C SER A 114 -10.94 -2.30 16.21
N TYR A 115 -11.27 -2.43 17.50
CA TYR A 115 -12.03 -1.46 18.30
C TYR A 115 -11.50 -1.40 19.75
N GLY A 116 -11.86 -0.34 20.49
CA GLY A 116 -11.51 -0.17 21.91
C GLY A 116 -10.00 -0.14 22.14
N GLU A 117 -9.51 -0.83 23.18
CA GLU A 117 -8.09 -0.86 23.54
C GLU A 117 -7.19 -1.42 22.42
N GLY A 118 -7.68 -2.39 21.62
CA GLY A 118 -6.93 -2.92 20.49
C GLY A 118 -6.71 -1.89 19.39
N GLN A 119 -7.74 -1.08 19.09
CA GLN A 119 -7.64 0.01 18.13
C GLN A 119 -6.71 1.11 18.62
N LYS A 120 -6.80 1.46 19.91
CA LYS A 120 -5.91 2.44 20.52
C LYS A 120 -4.45 2.01 20.42
N ALA A 121 -4.13 0.77 20.76
CA ALA A 121 -2.78 0.22 20.62
C ALA A 121 -2.28 0.23 19.16
N ALA A 122 -3.16 -0.06 18.19
CA ALA A 122 -2.82 0.01 16.77
C ALA A 122 -2.55 1.45 16.32
N VAL A 123 -3.32 2.44 16.81
CA VAL A 123 -3.09 3.86 16.54
C VAL A 123 -1.75 4.31 17.13
N ASP A 124 -1.44 3.92 18.36
CA ASP A 124 -0.15 4.20 19.00
C ASP A 124 1.00 3.64 18.15
N GLN A 125 0.86 2.41 17.62
CA GLN A 125 1.86 1.82 16.74
C GLN A 125 2.02 2.56 15.40
N VAL A 126 0.91 3.04 14.80
CA VAL A 126 0.97 3.91 13.60
C VAL A 126 1.73 5.19 13.93
N HIS A 127 1.42 5.83 15.06
CA HIS A 127 2.09 7.06 15.48
C HIS A 127 3.58 6.84 15.75
N GLU A 128 3.98 5.73 16.36
CA GLU A 128 5.40 5.35 16.51
C GLU A 128 6.11 5.23 15.16
N ASN A 129 5.48 4.58 14.18
CA ASN A 129 6.04 4.47 12.84
C ASN A 129 6.13 5.82 12.11
N LEU A 130 5.11 6.68 12.26
CA LEU A 130 5.12 8.03 11.70
C LEU A 130 6.18 8.93 12.35
N LYS A 131 6.49 8.75 13.64
CA LYS A 131 7.61 9.46 14.31
C LYS A 131 8.94 9.17 13.61
N LEU A 132 9.18 7.93 13.17
CA LEU A 132 10.41 7.56 12.47
C LEU A 132 10.50 8.27 11.11
N LEU A 133 9.41 8.29 10.33
CA LEU A 133 9.34 9.01 9.06
C LEU A 133 9.50 10.53 9.23
N GLU A 134 8.86 11.10 10.24
CA GLU A 134 8.98 12.52 10.60
C GLU A 134 10.43 12.89 10.95
N CYS A 135 11.15 12.03 11.70
CA CYS A 135 12.56 12.21 12.00
C CYS A 135 13.43 12.22 10.72
N GLU A 136 13.18 11.31 9.78
CA GLU A 136 13.94 11.29 8.52
C GLU A 136 13.69 12.50 7.63
N LEU A 137 12.47 13.02 7.64
CA LEU A 137 12.09 14.24 6.92
C LEU A 137 12.71 15.49 7.56
N LYS A 138 12.89 15.52 8.88
CA LYS A 138 13.49 16.66 9.60
C LYS A 138 15.01 16.64 9.57
N ASP A 139 15.60 15.49 9.84
CA ASP A 139 17.02 15.37 10.18
C ASP A 139 17.76 14.22 9.49
N GLY A 140 17.05 13.35 8.79
CA GLY A 140 17.63 12.18 8.13
C GLY A 140 17.79 12.31 6.61
N ALA A 141 17.64 11.18 5.91
CA ALA A 141 17.98 11.04 4.49
C ALA A 141 17.05 11.83 3.54
N PHE A 142 15.93 12.34 4.05
CA PHE A 142 14.95 13.10 3.29
C PHE A 142 14.89 14.58 3.68
N LYS A 143 15.78 15.03 4.57
CA LYS A 143 15.85 16.42 5.00
C LYS A 143 15.93 17.38 3.83
N GLY A 144 15.01 18.35 3.81
CA GLY A 144 14.97 19.43 2.83
C GLY A 144 14.51 19.01 1.43
N LYS A 145 14.13 17.74 1.22
CA LYS A 145 13.54 17.30 -0.04
C LYS A 145 12.06 17.68 -0.07
N ARG A 146 11.55 18.03 -1.25
CA ARG A 146 10.13 18.33 -1.46
C ARG A 146 9.27 17.05 -1.36
N PHE A 147 9.79 15.97 -1.92
CA PHE A 147 9.26 14.62 -1.91
C PHE A 147 10.34 13.67 -1.39
N PHE A 148 9.98 12.46 -0.97
CA PHE A 148 10.97 11.43 -0.64
C PHE A 148 11.92 11.13 -1.83
N GLY A 149 11.39 11.25 -3.06
CA GLY A 149 12.13 11.20 -4.32
C GLY A 149 13.00 12.41 -4.66
N GLY A 150 13.00 13.48 -3.87
CA GLY A 150 13.70 14.74 -4.16
C GLY A 150 12.75 15.84 -4.61
N ASP A 151 12.89 16.29 -5.85
CA ASP A 151 12.07 17.38 -6.41
C ASP A 151 10.74 16.91 -7.03
N GLN A 152 10.64 15.61 -7.30
CA GLN A 152 9.48 14.94 -7.93
C GLN A 152 9.05 13.74 -7.09
N ILE A 153 7.81 13.28 -7.31
CA ILE A 153 7.27 12.05 -6.70
C ILE A 153 8.18 10.88 -7.07
N GLY A 154 8.72 10.18 -6.07
CA GLY A 154 9.48 8.95 -6.23
C GLY A 154 8.75 7.72 -5.70
N LEU A 155 9.43 6.57 -5.68
CA LEU A 155 8.89 5.28 -5.27
C LEU A 155 8.28 5.34 -3.87
N LEU A 156 9.00 5.89 -2.91
CA LEU A 156 8.54 5.95 -1.52
C LEU A 156 7.34 6.89 -1.38
N ASP A 157 7.29 7.97 -2.16
CA ASP A 157 6.13 8.86 -2.18
C ASP A 157 4.87 8.13 -2.66
N ILE A 158 4.99 7.33 -3.71
CA ILE A 158 3.90 6.49 -4.23
C ILE A 158 3.46 5.48 -3.16
N VAL A 159 4.42 4.77 -2.54
CA VAL A 159 4.13 3.73 -1.55
C VAL A 159 3.39 4.27 -0.32
N LEU A 160 3.82 5.41 0.22
CA LEU A 160 3.21 6.04 1.38
C LEU A 160 1.95 6.85 1.03
N GLY A 161 2.00 7.62 -0.05
CA GLY A 161 1.00 8.62 -0.39
C GLY A 161 -0.26 8.04 -1.01
N CYS A 162 -0.18 6.93 -1.76
CA CYS A 162 -1.35 6.35 -2.41
C CYS A 162 -2.43 5.82 -1.44
N GLY A 163 -2.11 5.68 -0.15
CA GLY A 163 -3.10 5.37 0.90
C GLY A 163 -3.79 6.60 1.50
N SER A 164 -3.45 7.82 1.10
CA SER A 164 -3.88 9.04 1.80
C SER A 164 -5.39 9.27 1.79
N TYR A 165 -6.08 8.87 0.71
CA TYR A 165 -7.53 9.01 0.60
C TYR A 165 -8.29 8.15 1.64
N TRP A 166 -7.67 7.10 2.19
CA TRP A 166 -8.23 6.33 3.30
C TRP A 166 -8.19 7.09 4.63
N LEU A 167 -7.42 8.17 4.78
CA LEU A 167 -7.44 8.98 6.00
C LEU A 167 -8.83 9.57 6.29
N ALA A 168 -9.60 9.93 5.26
CA ALA A 168 -10.99 10.35 5.43
C ALA A 168 -11.85 9.24 6.05
N VAL A 169 -11.61 7.97 5.72
CA VAL A 169 -12.30 6.83 6.34
C VAL A 169 -11.96 6.73 7.82
N PHE A 170 -10.67 6.82 8.18
CA PHE A 170 -10.26 6.75 9.58
C PHE A 170 -10.87 7.90 10.40
N GLU A 171 -10.92 9.11 9.84
CA GLU A 171 -11.48 10.27 10.53
C GLU A 171 -13.02 10.20 10.63
N GLU A 172 -13.72 9.91 9.53
CA GLU A 172 -15.18 10.01 9.49
C GLU A 172 -15.93 8.75 9.92
N VAL A 173 -15.36 7.57 9.64
CA VAL A 173 -16.02 6.28 9.98
C VAL A 173 -15.58 5.79 11.36
N MET A 174 -14.37 6.15 11.77
CA MET A 174 -13.74 5.57 12.95
C MET A 174 -13.40 6.60 14.03
N GLU A 175 -13.59 7.90 13.75
CA GLU A 175 -13.26 9.01 14.65
C GLU A 175 -11.80 8.97 15.14
N VAL A 176 -10.91 8.45 14.29
CA VAL A 176 -9.48 8.27 14.56
C VAL A 176 -8.66 9.12 13.61
N LYS A 177 -7.81 9.97 14.17
CA LYS A 177 -6.87 10.79 13.42
C LYS A 177 -5.49 10.13 13.40
N LEU A 178 -5.11 9.56 12.26
CA LEU A 178 -3.81 8.88 12.11
C LEU A 178 -2.64 9.85 11.89
N VAL A 179 -2.86 10.90 11.09
CA VAL A 179 -1.82 11.89 10.76
C VAL A 179 -2.19 13.22 11.39
N ASP A 180 -1.69 13.45 12.61
CA ASP A 180 -1.88 14.71 13.31
C ASP A 180 -0.85 15.78 12.85
N PRO A 181 -1.27 16.98 12.39
CA PRO A 181 -0.37 18.03 11.92
C PRO A 181 0.47 18.69 13.04
N GLU A 182 0.08 18.60 14.30
CA GLU A 182 0.89 19.08 15.42
C GLU A 182 1.97 18.05 15.78
N ALA A 183 1.64 16.76 15.73
CA ALA A 183 2.59 15.69 16.03
C ALA A 183 3.56 15.40 14.86
N PHE A 184 3.07 15.47 13.62
CA PHE A 184 3.78 15.11 12.39
C PHE A 184 3.74 16.24 11.35
N PRO A 185 4.18 17.47 11.68
CA PRO A 185 3.99 18.64 10.82
C PRO A 185 4.66 18.48 9.45
N VAL A 186 5.84 17.86 9.36
CA VAL A 186 6.57 17.75 8.09
C VAL A 186 5.98 16.65 7.22
N PHE A 187 5.67 15.48 7.80
CA PHE A 187 4.97 14.41 7.11
C PHE A 187 3.59 14.85 6.63
N HIS A 188 2.82 15.54 7.47
CA HIS A 188 1.53 16.10 7.09
C HIS A 188 1.66 17.10 5.94
N ALA A 189 2.62 18.03 5.99
CA ALA A 189 2.86 18.99 4.91
C ALA A 189 3.23 18.30 3.60
N TRP A 190 4.13 17.30 3.65
CA TRP A 190 4.45 16.46 2.50
C TRP A 190 3.22 15.77 1.93
N LEU A 191 2.36 15.19 2.78
CA LEU A 191 1.16 14.48 2.35
C LEU A 191 0.16 15.40 1.63
N ARG A 192 -0.03 16.63 2.15
CA ARG A 192 -0.88 17.64 1.50
C ARG A 192 -0.32 18.07 0.14
N GLU A 193 0.99 18.22 0.02
CA GLU A 193 1.65 18.54 -1.26
C GLU A 193 1.54 17.37 -2.26
N PHE A 194 1.69 16.13 -1.80
CA PHE A 194 1.47 14.93 -2.61
C PHE A 194 0.05 14.88 -3.17
N GLU A 195 -0.97 15.04 -2.32
CA GLU A 195 -2.38 15.10 -2.73
C GLU A 195 -2.70 16.29 -3.63
N ALA A 196 -1.93 17.38 -3.55
CA ALA A 196 -2.12 18.55 -4.39
C ALA A 196 -1.72 18.31 -5.86
N GLN A 197 -0.86 17.31 -6.13
CA GLN A 197 -0.36 17.03 -7.48
C GLN A 197 -1.49 16.57 -8.41
N THR A 198 -1.52 17.12 -9.63
CA THR A 198 -2.55 16.82 -10.63
C THR A 198 -2.69 15.33 -10.90
N GLN A 199 -1.57 14.62 -11.07
CA GLN A 199 -1.56 13.19 -11.35
C GLN A 199 -2.20 12.37 -10.21
N VAL A 200 -2.03 12.80 -8.96
CA VAL A 200 -2.59 12.15 -7.77
C VAL A 200 -4.09 12.43 -7.65
N LYS A 201 -4.52 13.68 -7.84
CA LYS A 201 -5.95 14.04 -7.79
C LYS A 201 -6.79 13.27 -8.79
N GLU A 202 -6.25 13.04 -9.97
CA GLU A 202 -6.94 12.34 -11.05
C GLU A 202 -7.00 10.82 -10.85
N THR A 203 -6.32 10.26 -9.84
CA THR A 203 -6.35 8.83 -9.50
C THR A 203 -7.04 8.53 -8.17
N ILE A 204 -7.30 9.55 -7.34
CA ILE A 204 -8.06 9.41 -6.09
C ILE A 204 -9.55 9.09 -6.40
N PRO A 205 -10.15 8.10 -5.73
CA PRO A 205 -11.56 7.78 -5.92
C PRO A 205 -12.49 8.83 -5.30
N ALA A 206 -13.77 8.81 -5.68
CA ALA A 206 -14.79 9.63 -5.03
C ALA A 206 -14.90 9.26 -3.54
N ILE A 207 -14.64 10.22 -2.66
CA ILE A 207 -14.55 10.00 -1.21
C ILE A 207 -15.89 9.52 -0.63
N ASP A 208 -17.02 10.09 -1.04
CA ASP A 208 -18.34 9.64 -0.55
C ASP A 208 -18.57 8.14 -0.81
N LYS A 209 -18.22 7.68 -2.02
CA LYS A 209 -18.31 6.27 -2.40
C LYS A 209 -17.36 5.40 -1.57
N LEU A 210 -16.15 5.89 -1.28
CA LEU A 210 -15.18 5.21 -0.43
C LEU A 210 -15.70 5.07 1.00
N LEU A 211 -16.30 6.11 1.57
CA LEU A 211 -16.85 6.10 2.92
C LEU A 211 -17.98 5.07 3.04
N GLU A 212 -18.87 5.00 2.05
CA GLU A 212 -19.92 3.97 1.98
C GLU A 212 -19.32 2.57 1.93
N TYR A 213 -18.40 2.32 0.99
CA TYR A 213 -17.70 1.04 0.85
C TYR A 213 -16.99 0.62 2.15
N ALA A 214 -16.29 1.54 2.80
CA ALA A 214 -15.56 1.27 4.03
C ALA A 214 -16.49 0.94 5.20
N ARG A 215 -17.66 1.59 5.31
CA ARG A 215 -18.66 1.26 6.34
C ARG A 215 -19.17 -0.17 6.18
N GLU A 216 -19.48 -0.59 4.96
CA GLU A 216 -19.97 -1.95 4.66
C GLU A 216 -18.92 -3.02 5.01
N ILE A 217 -17.68 -2.82 4.54
CA ILE A 217 -16.58 -3.75 4.81
C ILE A 217 -16.26 -3.82 6.31
N ARG A 218 -16.22 -2.67 7.00
CA ARG A 218 -15.95 -2.62 8.44
C ARG A 218 -17.05 -3.35 9.22
N GLN A 219 -18.31 -3.14 8.88
CA GLN A 219 -19.43 -3.84 9.52
C GLN A 219 -19.32 -5.36 9.31
N MET A 220 -18.98 -5.79 8.10
CA MET A 220 -18.75 -7.21 7.78
C MET A 220 -17.63 -7.80 8.63
N MET A 221 -16.46 -7.16 8.70
CA MET A 221 -15.32 -7.63 9.49
C MET A 221 -15.66 -7.78 10.97
N LEU A 222 -16.35 -6.79 11.55
CA LEU A 222 -16.76 -6.82 12.96
C LEU A 222 -17.80 -7.91 13.23
N SER A 223 -18.68 -8.18 12.26
CA SER A 223 -19.64 -9.28 12.39
C SER A 223 -18.95 -10.65 12.43
N LEU A 224 -17.89 -10.83 11.64
CA LEU A 224 -17.11 -12.07 11.58
C LEU A 224 -16.25 -12.26 12.83
N SER A 225 -15.65 -11.20 13.38
CA SER A 225 -14.90 -11.28 14.64
C SER A 225 -15.80 -11.66 15.83
N ASN A 226 -17.05 -11.20 15.83
CA ASN A 226 -18.03 -11.57 16.85
C ASN A 226 -18.60 -12.99 16.66
N GLY A 227 -18.66 -13.47 15.41
CA GLY A 227 -19.08 -14.85 15.08
C GLY A 227 -18.00 -15.92 15.31
N ALA A 228 -16.72 -15.57 15.14
CA ALA A 228 -15.58 -16.45 15.35
C ALA A 228 -15.36 -16.86 16.82
N ALA A 229 -16.00 -16.18 17.77
CA ALA A 229 -16.10 -16.65 19.15
C ALA A 229 -16.94 -17.95 19.31
N GLY A 230 -17.53 -18.46 18.22
CA GLY A 230 -18.37 -19.67 18.19
C GLY A 230 -18.09 -20.69 17.07
N GLY A 231 -17.01 -20.58 16.28
CA GLY A 231 -16.71 -21.60 15.27
C GLY A 231 -15.47 -21.32 14.42
N ASP A 232 -14.66 -22.36 14.21
CA ASP A 232 -13.49 -22.38 13.34
C ASP A 232 -13.89 -22.11 11.87
N SER A 233 -13.78 -20.85 11.45
CA SER A 233 -13.68 -20.49 10.03
C SER A 233 -12.71 -19.31 9.89
N ALA A 234 -11.69 -19.49 9.05
CA ALA A 234 -10.67 -18.48 8.77
C ALA A 234 -11.30 -17.17 8.22
N PRO A 235 -10.78 -15.99 8.60
CA PRO A 235 -11.33 -14.71 8.17
C PRO A 235 -11.10 -14.48 6.65
N PRO A 236 -11.99 -13.76 5.96
CA PRO A 236 -11.84 -13.43 4.55
C PRO A 236 -10.68 -12.43 4.36
N ALA A 237 -9.86 -12.68 3.33
CA ALA A 237 -8.64 -11.94 3.02
C ALA A 237 -8.86 -10.53 2.40
N ALA A 238 -10.02 -9.92 2.61
CA ALA A 238 -10.37 -8.64 2.00
C ALA A 238 -10.19 -7.50 3.01
N ALA A 239 -9.44 -6.47 2.62
CA ALA A 239 -9.34 -5.15 3.25
C ALA A 239 -8.63 -5.03 4.61
N ALA A 240 -7.49 -5.68 4.78
CA ALA A 240 -6.37 -5.13 5.54
C ALA A 240 -5.12 -5.82 5.01
N GLY A 241 -4.09 -5.07 4.63
CA GLY A 241 -2.81 -5.62 4.19
C GLY A 241 -2.23 -6.54 5.27
N THR A 242 -2.51 -7.83 5.16
CA THR A 242 -1.92 -8.84 6.03
C THR A 242 -0.66 -9.34 5.32
N SER A 243 0.48 -8.78 5.73
CA SER A 243 1.80 -9.37 5.53
C SER A 243 1.83 -10.70 6.26
N ILE A 244 1.96 -11.80 5.51
CA ILE A 244 2.23 -13.10 6.10
C ILE A 244 3.73 -13.14 6.39
N ASN A 245 4.09 -13.10 7.68
CA ASN A 245 5.44 -13.38 8.17
C ASN A 245 5.81 -14.83 7.82
N ASN A 246 6.68 -15.02 6.83
CA ASN A 246 7.32 -16.31 6.56
C ASN A 246 8.60 -16.46 7.40
N ASN A 247 8.46 -16.96 8.62
CA ASN A 247 9.57 -17.69 9.25
C ASN A 247 9.53 -19.13 8.75
N ILE A 248 10.22 -19.40 7.63
CA ILE A 248 10.53 -20.78 7.24
C ILE A 248 11.79 -21.16 8.02
N ALA A 249 11.61 -21.99 9.05
CA ALA A 249 12.68 -22.84 9.56
C ALA A 249 13.08 -23.78 8.43
N VAL A 250 14.31 -23.61 7.94
CA VAL A 250 14.91 -24.52 6.96
C VAL A 250 15.44 -25.71 7.76
N ASP A 251 14.74 -26.84 7.71
CA ASP A 251 15.30 -28.10 8.16
C ASP A 251 16.50 -28.44 7.28
N ALA A 252 17.66 -28.55 7.93
CA ALA A 252 18.89 -28.98 7.31
C ALA A 252 18.72 -30.44 6.82
N VAL A 253 18.81 -30.63 5.51
CA VAL A 253 19.09 -31.94 4.93
C VAL A 253 20.55 -32.27 5.25
N ASP A 254 20.77 -33.09 6.26
CA ASP A 254 22.08 -33.70 6.52
C ASP A 254 22.38 -34.70 5.38
N GLY A 255 23.26 -34.27 4.48
CA GLY A 255 24.02 -35.17 3.63
C GLY A 255 25.21 -35.71 4.42
N GLY A 256 25.24 -37.02 4.66
CA GLY A 256 26.36 -37.64 5.37
C GLY A 256 26.35 -39.18 5.38
N SER A 257 26.92 -39.75 4.32
CA SER A 257 27.76 -40.96 4.32
C SER A 257 27.17 -42.32 4.71
N GLY A 258 27.05 -43.18 3.69
CA GLY A 258 27.01 -44.64 3.78
C GLY A 258 27.33 -45.24 2.42
#